data_AF-A0A4U0ZT26-F1
#
_entry.id   AF-A0A4U0ZT26-F1
#
_cell.length_a   1.000
_cell.length_b   1.000
_cell.length_c   1.000
_cell.angle_alpha   90.00
_cell.angle_beta   90.00
_cell.angle_gamma   90.00
#
_symmetry.space_group_name_H-M   'P 1'
#
loop_
_entity.id
_entity.type
_entity.pdbx_description
1 polymer ?
#
loop_
_entity_poly.entity_id
_entity_poly.type
_entity_poly.pdbx_seq_one_letter_code
_entity_poly.pdbx_strand_id
1 'polypeptide(L)'
;MGKITLVAIIWGLVLLGPPQLEAGETMPESGCTEYARQWINQIEQLPKADILIRNVHSDCQFAAKWIKTNSNSSSAASWNRTCTDLVLIWTHKKCIYYRDYIDPRTYEPCKEWTRVMYQHCTDQDVPFFNVSGGE
;
A
#
# COMPACT_ATOMS: atom_id res chain seq x y z
N MET A 1 -59.06 7.58 40.85
CA MET A 1 -59.50 6.91 39.61
C MET A 1 -59.89 8.01 38.63
N GLY A 2 -59.18 8.39 37.57
CA GLY A 2 -58.17 7.73 36.77
C GLY A 2 -58.57 7.92 35.30
N LYS A 3 -57.87 8.79 34.56
CA LYS A 3 -57.63 8.70 33.10
C LYS A 3 -56.71 9.86 32.66
N ILE A 4 -55.50 9.46 32.33
CA ILE A 4 -54.36 10.28 31.91
C ILE A 4 -54.54 10.61 30.43
N THR A 5 -54.43 11.90 30.09
CA THR A 5 -54.34 12.41 28.73
C THR A 5 -52.98 12.01 28.15
N LEU A 6 -52.98 11.14 27.14
CA LEU A 6 -51.78 10.72 26.42
C LEU A 6 -51.43 11.78 25.36
N VAL A 7 -50.48 12.66 25.68
CA VAL A 7 -49.85 13.55 24.70
C VAL A 7 -48.58 12.86 24.21
N ALA A 8 -48.58 12.43 22.95
CA ALA A 8 -47.40 11.88 22.28
C ALA A 8 -46.42 13.02 21.95
N ILE A 9 -45.30 13.08 22.67
CA ILE A 9 -44.17 13.95 22.33
C ILE A 9 -43.21 13.10 21.49
N ILE A 10 -43.25 13.30 20.17
CA ILE A 10 -42.29 12.73 19.23
C ILE A 10 -40.98 13.52 19.39
N TRP A 11 -40.04 12.95 20.14
CA TRP A 11 -38.65 13.39 20.14
C TRP A 11 -38.02 12.95 18.81
N GLY A 12 -38.00 13.87 17.84
CA GLY A 12 -37.19 13.74 16.64
C GLY A 12 -35.72 13.90 17.01
N LEU A 13 -35.08 12.78 17.37
CA LEU A 13 -33.63 12.68 17.43
C LEU A 13 -33.09 12.82 16.00
N VAL A 14 -32.66 14.03 15.63
CA VAL A 14 -31.87 14.27 14.43
C VAL A 14 -30.49 13.64 14.70
N LEU A 15 -30.40 12.33 14.40
CA LEU A 15 -29.14 11.61 14.25
C LEU A 15 -28.46 12.13 12.99
N LEU A 16 -27.77 13.27 13.10
CA LEU A 16 -26.70 13.63 12.18
C LEU A 16 -25.60 12.59 12.37
N GLY A 17 -25.67 11.51 11.58
CA GLY A 17 -24.58 10.56 11.45
C GLY A 17 -23.30 11.30 11.03
N PRO A 18 -22.12 10.81 11.41
CA PRO A 18 -20.87 11.41 10.99
C PRO A 18 -20.82 11.49 9.46
N PRO A 19 -20.22 12.55 8.89
CA PRO A 19 -20.05 12.66 7.45
C PRO A 19 -19.30 11.42 6.97
N GLN A 20 -19.95 10.64 6.12
CA GLN A 20 -19.31 9.55 5.42
C GLN A 20 -18.30 10.20 4.50
N LEU A 21 -17.01 10.08 4.84
CA LEU A 21 -15.92 10.30 3.90
C LEU A 21 -16.24 9.43 2.69
N GLU A 22 -16.63 10.07 1.59
CA GLU A 22 -16.91 9.38 0.35
C GLU A 22 -15.73 8.48 0.03
N ALA A 23 -16.01 7.19 -0.11
CA ALA A 23 -15.06 6.21 -0.59
C ALA A 23 -14.63 6.65 -1.99
N GLY A 24 -13.56 7.43 -2.06
CA GLY A 24 -12.93 7.81 -3.31
C GLY A 24 -12.60 6.53 -4.09
N GLU A 25 -12.85 6.55 -5.39
CA GLU A 25 -12.53 5.49 -6.34
C GLU A 25 -11.24 4.78 -5.92
N THR A 26 -11.36 3.55 -5.45
CA THR A 26 -10.20 2.70 -5.18
C THR A 26 -9.60 2.36 -6.53
N MET A 27 -8.58 3.12 -6.92
CA MET A 27 -7.77 2.78 -8.09
C MET A 27 -7.30 1.34 -7.93
N PRO A 28 -7.33 0.53 -9.00
CA PRO A 28 -6.87 -0.85 -8.91
C PRO A 28 -5.40 -0.87 -8.49
N GLU A 29 -5.11 -1.55 -7.39
CA GLU A 29 -3.78 -1.61 -6.79
C GLU A 29 -3.05 -2.91 -7.19
N SER A 30 -1.74 -2.83 -7.35
CA SER A 30 -0.89 -4.02 -7.50
C SER A 30 -0.78 -4.76 -6.16
N GLY A 31 -0.48 -6.07 -6.18
CA GLY A 31 -0.18 -6.83 -4.96
C GLY A 31 0.98 -6.21 -4.16
N CYS A 32 1.95 -5.62 -4.85
CA CYS A 32 3.04 -4.84 -4.26
C CYS A 32 2.54 -3.64 -3.43
N THR A 33 1.58 -2.88 -3.96
CA THR A 33 1.01 -1.69 -3.29
C THR A 33 0.11 -2.10 -2.14
N GLU A 34 -0.73 -3.11 -2.34
CA GLU A 34 -1.65 -3.63 -1.32
C GLU A 34 -0.88 -4.16 -0.10
N TYR A 35 0.16 -4.97 -0.32
CA TYR A 35 1.02 -5.44 0.77
C TYR A 35 1.61 -4.28 1.57
N ALA A 36 2.04 -3.23 0.88
CA ALA A 36 2.63 -2.09 1.54
C ALA A 36 1.61 -1.28 2.35
N ARG A 37 0.41 -1.08 1.80
CA ARG A 37 -0.71 -0.43 2.47
C ARG A 37 -1.08 -1.14 3.77
N GLN A 38 -1.04 -2.48 3.80
CA GLN A 38 -1.34 -3.26 5.00
C GLN A 38 -0.43 -2.92 6.18
N TRP A 39 0.89 -2.84 5.98
CA TRP A 39 1.79 -2.50 7.08
C TRP A 39 1.78 -1.00 7.40
N ILE A 40 1.52 -0.13 6.41
CA ILE A 40 1.35 1.32 6.66
C ILE A 40 0.19 1.57 7.61
N ASN A 41 -0.94 0.88 7.39
CA ASN A 41 -2.15 1.00 8.20
C ASN A 41 -1.98 0.47 9.64
N GLN A 42 -0.95 -0.32 9.90
CA GLN A 42 -0.63 -0.82 11.25
C GLN A 42 0.17 0.19 12.09
N ILE A 43 0.72 1.25 11.47
CA ILE A 43 1.46 2.27 12.21
C ILE A 43 0.49 3.36 12.65
N GLU A 44 0.10 3.31 13.92
CA GLU A 44 -0.79 4.31 14.50
C GLU A 44 -0.21 5.73 14.40
N GLN A 45 -1.06 6.65 13.95
CA GLN A 45 -0.76 8.09 13.83
C GLN A 45 0.52 8.36 13.03
N LEU A 46 0.72 7.62 11.93
CA LEU A 46 1.91 7.77 11.08
C LEU A 46 1.99 9.19 10.48
N PRO A 47 3.01 9.98 10.81
CA PRO A 47 3.23 11.27 10.16
C PRO A 47 3.45 11.09 8.67
N LYS A 48 2.93 11.99 7.83
CA LYS A 48 3.16 11.99 6.37
C LYS A 48 2.79 10.66 5.68
N ALA A 49 1.77 9.95 6.19
CA ALA A 49 1.30 8.70 5.61
C ALA A 49 0.95 8.82 4.12
N ASP A 50 0.40 9.97 3.71
CA ASP A 50 0.08 10.27 2.31
C ASP A 50 1.34 10.31 1.41
N ILE A 51 2.45 10.87 1.91
CA ILE A 51 3.73 10.89 1.20
C ILE A 51 4.27 9.47 1.07
N LEU A 52 4.17 8.66 2.12
CA LEU A 52 4.64 7.28 2.10
C LEU A 52 3.84 6.43 1.10
N ILE A 53 2.51 6.54 1.10
CA ILE A 53 1.64 5.82 0.15
C ILE A 53 1.99 6.18 -1.29
N ARG A 54 2.19 7.48 -1.60
CA ARG A 54 2.59 7.91 -2.95
C ARG A 54 3.95 7.34 -3.37
N ASN A 55 4.92 7.31 -2.46
CA ASN A 55 6.24 6.75 -2.77
C ASN A 55 6.20 5.25 -2.98
N VAL A 56 5.47 4.51 -2.13
CA VAL A 56 5.25 3.06 -2.29
C VAL A 56 4.63 2.75 -3.65
N HIS A 57 3.61 3.51 -4.06
CA HIS A 57 3.00 3.33 -5.38
C HIS A 57 4.01 3.56 -6.51
N SER A 58 4.80 4.64 -6.43
CA SER A 58 5.87 4.93 -7.40
C SER A 58 6.94 3.85 -7.45
N ASP A 59 7.31 3.29 -6.31
CA ASP A 59 8.33 2.24 -6.21
C ASP A 59 7.83 0.92 -6.80
N CYS A 60 6.58 0.55 -6.54
CA CYS A 60 5.94 -0.62 -7.17
C CYS A 60 5.86 -0.47 -8.69
N GLN A 61 5.45 0.70 -9.20
CA GLN A 61 5.42 0.97 -10.64
C GLN A 61 6.80 0.92 -11.29
N PHE A 62 7.81 1.44 -10.59
CA PHE A 62 9.20 1.38 -11.05
C PHE A 62 9.69 -0.07 -11.12
N ALA A 63 9.44 -0.88 -10.09
CA ALA A 63 9.77 -2.30 -10.07
C ALA A 63 9.07 -3.06 -11.22
N ALA A 64 7.77 -2.83 -11.42
CA ALA A 64 7.00 -3.43 -12.51
C ALA A 64 7.61 -3.15 -13.89
N LYS A 65 7.92 -1.87 -14.18
CA LYS A 65 8.55 -1.45 -15.43
C LYS A 65 9.92 -2.10 -15.61
N TRP A 66 10.70 -2.18 -14.54
CA TRP A 66 12.02 -2.77 -14.57
C TRP A 66 11.98 -4.27 -14.88
N ILE A 67 11.14 -5.02 -14.19
CA ILE A 67 10.92 -6.46 -14.38
C ILE A 67 10.49 -6.73 -15.83
N LYS A 68 9.50 -5.99 -16.34
CA LYS A 68 9.02 -6.10 -17.73
C LYS A 68 10.12 -5.81 -18.77
N THR A 69 11.01 -4.85 -18.49
CA THR A 69 12.09 -4.50 -19.42
C THR A 69 13.15 -5.60 -19.51
N ASN A 70 13.35 -6.36 -18.44
CA ASN A 70 14.38 -7.39 -18.35
C ASN A 70 13.85 -8.81 -18.64
N SER A 71 12.53 -9.04 -18.61
CA SER A 71 11.93 -10.38 -18.76
C SER A 71 12.23 -11.07 -20.09
N ASN A 72 12.42 -10.31 -21.17
CA ASN A 72 12.51 -10.87 -22.53
C ASN A 72 13.95 -11.19 -22.98
N SER A 73 14.97 -10.92 -22.16
CA SER A 73 16.38 -11.02 -22.60
C SER A 73 17.32 -11.70 -21.60
N SER A 74 16.85 -12.13 -20.44
CA SER A 74 17.72 -12.51 -19.33
C SER A 74 17.82 -14.03 -19.09
N SER A 75 19.06 -14.53 -19.03
CA SER A 75 19.37 -15.83 -18.41
C SER A 75 19.00 -15.84 -16.92
N ALA A 76 18.89 -17.02 -16.30
CA ALA A 76 18.61 -17.14 -14.86
C ALA A 76 19.57 -16.32 -13.98
N ALA A 77 20.86 -16.26 -14.34
CA ALA A 77 21.86 -15.44 -13.65
C ALA A 77 21.59 -13.93 -13.80
N SER A 78 21.19 -13.48 -15.00
CA SER A 78 20.83 -12.09 -15.25
C SER A 78 19.51 -11.69 -14.58
N TRP A 79 18.56 -12.62 -14.49
CA TRP A 79 17.31 -12.43 -13.76
C TRP A 79 17.56 -12.26 -12.26
N ASN A 80 18.37 -13.14 -11.66
CA ASN A 80 18.73 -13.04 -10.26
C ASN A 80 19.43 -11.71 -9.92
N ARG A 81 20.31 -11.23 -10.80
CA ARG A 81 20.93 -9.91 -10.67
C ARG A 81 19.89 -8.79 -10.75
N THR A 82 18.94 -8.87 -11.68
CA THR A 82 17.83 -7.91 -11.81
C THR A 82 17.04 -7.78 -10.51
N CYS A 83 16.64 -8.91 -9.91
CA CYS A 83 15.92 -8.90 -8.64
C CYS A 83 16.80 -8.37 -7.50
N THR A 84 18.09 -8.75 -7.45
CA THR A 84 19.00 -8.31 -6.38
C THR A 84 19.27 -6.80 -6.43
N ASP A 85 19.71 -6.29 -7.57
CA ASP A 85 20.23 -4.92 -7.66
C ASP A 85 19.10 -3.89 -7.54
N LEU A 86 17.94 -4.18 -8.12
CA LEU A 86 16.86 -3.20 -8.16
C LEU A 86 15.81 -3.43 -7.09
N VAL A 87 15.37 -4.66 -6.87
CA VAL A 87 14.28 -4.90 -5.92
C VAL A 87 14.81 -4.93 -4.50
N LEU A 88 15.92 -5.63 -4.25
CA LEU A 88 16.48 -5.71 -2.91
C LEU A 88 17.30 -4.46 -2.54
N ILE A 89 18.31 -4.10 -3.33
CA ILE A 89 19.24 -3.02 -2.94
C ILE A 89 18.59 -1.64 -3.06
N TRP A 90 17.93 -1.31 -4.18
CA TRP A 90 17.38 0.03 -4.38
C TRP A 90 16.18 0.31 -3.48
N THR A 91 15.24 -0.63 -3.35
CA THR A 91 14.11 -0.49 -2.42
C THR A 91 14.58 -0.43 -0.96
N HIS A 92 15.65 -1.15 -0.59
CA HIS A 92 16.21 -1.03 0.76
C HIS A 92 16.76 0.38 1.03
N LYS A 93 17.39 1.03 0.03
CA LYS A 93 17.81 2.44 0.16
C LYS A 93 16.63 3.38 0.39
N LYS A 94 15.46 3.10 -0.20
CA LYS A 94 14.23 3.85 0.08
C LYS A 94 13.78 3.73 1.53
N CYS A 95 13.98 2.58 2.17
CA CYS A 95 13.64 2.41 3.58
C CYS A 95 14.42 3.36 4.51
N ILE A 96 15.68 3.69 4.18
CA ILE A 96 16.45 4.71 4.91
C ILE A 96 15.79 6.08 4.78
N TYR A 97 15.37 6.45 3.58
CA TYR A 97 14.63 7.70 3.36
C TYR A 97 13.32 7.73 4.16
N TYR A 98 12.55 6.64 4.18
CA TYR A 98 11.32 6.58 4.98
C TYR A 98 11.59 6.73 6.47
N ARG A 99 12.62 6.05 6.99
CA ARG A 99 13.05 6.17 8.39
C ARG A 99 13.39 7.61 8.76
N ASP A 100 14.17 8.28 7.94
CA ASP A 100 14.76 9.58 8.27
C ASP A 100 13.80 10.74 8.00
N TYR A 101 12.90 10.61 7.02
CA TYR A 101 12.03 11.70 6.57
C TYR A 101 10.56 11.54 6.98
N ILE A 102 10.07 10.30 7.13
CA ILE A 102 8.68 9.99 7.47
C ILE A 102 8.58 9.69 8.96
N ASP A 103 9.04 8.51 9.38
CA ASP A 103 9.00 8.04 10.77
C ASP A 103 9.96 6.86 10.95
N PRO A 104 10.75 6.78 12.04
CA PRO A 104 11.65 5.65 12.27
C PRO A 104 10.97 4.28 12.25
N ARG A 105 9.69 4.20 12.62
CA ARG A 105 8.89 2.97 12.66
C ARG A 105 8.63 2.39 11.28
N THR A 106 8.83 3.14 10.19
CA THR A 106 8.63 2.62 8.82
C THR A 106 9.77 1.74 8.34
N TYR A 107 10.93 1.76 8.99
CA TYR A 107 12.14 1.11 8.49
C TYR A 107 12.02 -0.41 8.39
N GLU A 108 11.65 -1.07 9.50
CA GLU A 108 11.54 -2.53 9.54
C GLU A 108 10.41 -3.07 8.65
N PRO A 109 9.19 -2.48 8.67
CA PRO A 109 8.14 -2.87 7.72
C PRO A 109 8.56 -2.68 6.25
N CYS A 110 9.22 -1.57 5.92
CA CYS A 110 9.74 -1.34 4.57
C CYS A 110 10.76 -2.40 4.17
N LYS A 111 11.71 -2.74 5.05
CA LYS A 111 12.68 -3.82 4.78
C LYS A 111 12.00 -5.14 4.47
N GLU A 112 10.97 -5.50 5.22
CA GLU A 112 10.25 -6.74 4.98
C GLU A 112 9.52 -6.72 3.65
N TRP A 113 8.86 -5.62 3.32
CA TRP A 113 8.27 -5.42 2.01
C TRP A 113 9.30 -5.54 0.87
N THR A 114 10.52 -5.03 1.02
CA THR A 114 11.58 -5.23 0.00
C THR A 114 11.96 -6.69 -0.22
N ARG A 115 11.91 -7.52 0.84
CA ARG A 115 12.18 -8.96 0.74
C ARG A 115 11.05 -9.69 0.04
N VAL A 116 9.81 -9.33 0.35
CA VAL A 116 8.63 -9.87 -0.33
C VAL A 116 8.68 -9.55 -1.82
N MET A 117 8.95 -8.29 -2.19
CA MET A 117 9.15 -7.93 -3.59
C MET A 117 10.29 -8.75 -4.22
N TYR A 118 11.41 -8.92 -3.52
CA TYR A 118 12.54 -9.71 -4.05
C TYR A 118 12.12 -11.16 -4.34
N GLN A 119 11.39 -11.78 -3.42
CA GLN A 119 10.88 -13.14 -3.57
C GLN A 119 9.95 -13.28 -4.78
N HIS A 120 8.94 -12.40 -4.90
CA HIS A 120 8.04 -12.40 -6.05
C HIS A 120 8.79 -12.17 -7.37
N CYS A 121 9.82 -11.33 -7.37
CA CYS A 121 10.68 -11.16 -8.55
C CYS A 121 11.43 -12.45 -8.89
N THR A 122 12.06 -13.11 -7.92
CA THR A 122 12.80 -14.35 -8.18
C THR A 122 11.90 -15.49 -8.64
N ASP A 123 10.65 -15.51 -8.15
CA ASP A 123 9.62 -16.49 -8.55
C ASP A 123 8.97 -16.16 -9.89
N GLN A 124 9.36 -15.05 -10.53
CA GLN A 124 8.77 -14.54 -11.77
C GLN A 124 7.26 -14.25 -11.65
N ASP A 125 6.79 -13.91 -10.46
CA ASP A 125 5.43 -13.47 -10.21
C ASP A 125 5.25 -12.01 -10.65
N VAL A 126 5.31 -11.80 -11.96
CA VAL A 126 5.09 -10.50 -12.61
C VAL A 126 3.71 -9.90 -12.26
N PRO A 127 2.60 -10.67 -12.16
CA PRO A 127 1.31 -10.16 -11.71
C PRO A 127 1.32 -9.43 -10.37
N PHE A 128 2.17 -9.82 -9.41
CA PHE A 128 2.29 -9.12 -8.13
C PHE A 128 2.61 -7.63 -8.26
N PHE A 129 3.40 -7.26 -9.27
CA PHE A 129 3.85 -5.87 -9.49
C PHE A 129 2.91 -5.07 -10.38
N ASN A 130 2.09 -5.74 -11.18
CA ASN A 130 1.20 -5.09 -12.12
C ASN A 130 -0.19 -4.89 -11.51
N VAL A 131 -0.85 -3.83 -11.96
CA VAL A 131 -2.27 -3.64 -11.69
C VAL A 131 -3.05 -4.62 -12.58
N SER A 132 -3.89 -5.46 -11.98
CA SER A 132 -4.74 -6.38 -12.74
C SER A 132 -5.73 -5.56 -13.57
N GLY A 133 -5.53 -5.47 -14.90
CA GLY A 133 -6.43 -4.77 -15.82
C GLY A 133 -5.81 -3.70 -16.73
N GLY A 134 -4.49 -3.48 -16.71
CA GLY A 134 -3.80 -2.61 -17.66
C GLY A 134 -3.07 -3.40 -18.75
N GLU A 135 -3.73 -3.64 -19.87
CA GLU A 135 -3.08 -4.03 -21.14
C GLU A 135 -2.34 -2.84 -21.77
#